data_AF-A0A7R9UXG1-F1
#
_entry.id   AF-A0A7R9UXG1-F1
#
_cell.length_a   1.000
_cell.length_b   1.000
_cell.length_c   1.000
_cell.angle_alpha   90.00
_cell.angle_beta   90.00
_cell.angle_gamma   90.00
#
_symmetry.space_group_name_H-M   'P 1'
#
loop_
_entity.id
_entity.type
_entity.pdbx_description
1 polymer ?
#
loop_
_entity_poly.entity_id
_entity_poly.type
_entity_poly.pdbx_seq_one_letter_code
_entity_poly.pdbx_strand_id
1 'polypeptide(L)'
;CVCTGGSHVMAARSSARASALSFCLMAGAASSLARGGARRSAVRMSSLPANMARGGHGQGSRFMPIVSLYANDYAPRLMPVAGMLPHVTLEQLRTPVNPQAPAAGRWKYYTLDAANAPFGFVCIDCPDALAAAADPVIVVAMAYDLGIPLTDGKNDELLVLIDRGDPAVADPDAFEPGKFYAFADTSTGLLDIAWQKAYPTGSQVLAGRVLYAYLPFVESRVKPATGFAEMSDEFNF
;
A
#
# COMPACT_ATOMS: atom_id res chain seq x y z
N CYS A 1 -4.42 15.65 -66.18
CA CYS A 1 -5.01 16.93 -65.77
C CYS A 1 -4.58 17.26 -64.35
N VAL A 2 -3.77 18.31 -64.25
CA VAL A 2 -3.39 18.99 -63.01
C VAL A 2 -4.58 19.85 -62.57
N CYS A 3 -4.90 19.86 -61.28
CA CYS A 3 -5.46 21.03 -60.60
C CYS A 3 -5.05 20.99 -59.13
N THR A 4 -4.19 21.94 -58.80
CA THR A 4 -3.69 22.39 -57.50
C THR A 4 -4.67 23.36 -56.83
N GLY A 5 -4.56 23.51 -55.50
CA GLY A 5 -5.04 24.69 -54.75
C GLY A 5 -5.66 24.28 -53.40
N GLY A 6 -5.40 24.93 -52.27
CA GLY A 6 -4.67 26.15 -51.98
C GLY A 6 -4.89 26.49 -50.49
N SER A 7 -3.93 27.21 -49.93
CA SER A 7 -3.71 27.57 -48.52
C SER A 7 -4.74 28.50 -47.86
N HIS A 8 -4.78 28.53 -46.52
CA HIS A 8 -4.82 29.72 -45.61
C HIS A 8 -4.95 29.22 -44.15
N VAL A 9 -3.93 29.27 -43.28
CA VAL A 9 -3.50 30.37 -42.38
C VAL A 9 -4.62 30.99 -41.52
N MET A 10 -4.59 30.74 -40.20
CA MET A 10 -4.65 31.81 -39.18
C MET A 10 -4.19 31.31 -37.81
N ALA A 11 -3.22 32.02 -37.25
CA ALA A 11 -2.81 31.97 -35.85
C ALA A 11 -3.44 33.16 -35.10
N ALA A 12 -3.90 32.94 -33.86
CA ALA A 12 -4.10 33.99 -32.84
C ALA A 12 -4.06 33.28 -31.48
N ARG A 13 -2.97 33.38 -30.70
CA ARG A 13 -2.62 34.43 -29.73
C ARG A 13 -3.67 34.68 -28.61
N SER A 14 -3.25 34.25 -27.43
CA SER A 14 -3.30 34.92 -26.11
C SER A 14 -4.64 35.22 -25.45
N SER A 15 -4.76 34.77 -24.20
CA SER A 15 -5.20 35.66 -23.11
C SER A 15 -4.80 35.08 -21.76
N ALA A 16 -3.75 35.65 -21.18
CA ALA A 16 -3.53 35.61 -19.74
C ALA A 16 -4.62 36.44 -19.05
N ARG A 17 -5.22 35.91 -17.98
CA ARG A 17 -5.83 36.74 -16.93
C ARG A 17 -5.52 36.14 -15.56
N ALA A 18 -4.58 36.79 -14.91
CA ALA A 18 -4.48 36.88 -13.46
C ALA A 18 -5.62 37.78 -12.95
N SER A 19 -6.23 37.39 -11.83
CA SER A 19 -6.96 38.23 -10.84
C SER A 19 -7.70 37.27 -9.91
N ALA A 20 -7.83 37.50 -8.61
CA ALA A 20 -7.18 38.36 -7.64
C ALA A 20 -7.64 37.80 -6.28
N LEU A 21 -6.89 38.15 -5.24
CA LEU A 21 -7.24 37.95 -3.84
C LEU A 21 -8.69 38.31 -3.53
N SER A 22 -9.31 37.54 -2.63
CA SER A 22 -10.27 38.13 -1.69
C SER A 22 -10.10 37.52 -0.30
N PHE A 23 -9.61 38.38 0.58
CA PHE A 23 -9.62 38.25 2.02
C PHE A 23 -11.07 38.19 2.51
N CYS A 24 -11.40 37.22 3.36
CA CYS A 24 -12.47 37.36 4.34
C CYS A 24 -11.88 37.10 5.72
N LEU A 25 -11.36 38.18 6.32
CA LEU A 25 -11.34 38.34 7.76
C LEU A 25 -12.80 38.37 8.24
N MET A 26 -13.20 37.39 9.05
CA MET A 26 -14.30 37.56 9.98
C MET A 26 -13.76 37.36 11.38
N ALA A 27 -13.48 38.49 12.03
CA ALA A 27 -13.43 38.61 13.47
C ALA A 27 -14.88 38.66 13.98
N GLY A 28 -15.22 37.87 15.01
CA GLY A 28 -16.54 37.97 15.59
C GLY A 28 -16.80 37.01 16.75
N ALA A 29 -16.83 37.59 17.94
CA ALA A 29 -17.50 37.12 19.16
C ALA A 29 -16.87 35.96 19.94
N ALA A 30 -16.08 36.36 20.94
CA ALA A 30 -15.97 35.64 22.20
C ALA A 30 -17.36 35.49 22.86
N SER A 31 -17.64 34.28 23.36
CA SER A 31 -18.67 33.99 24.35
C SER A 31 -18.13 32.86 25.22
N SER A 32 -17.73 33.20 26.44
CA SER A 32 -18.49 32.92 27.66
C SER A 32 -18.31 31.48 28.17
N LEU A 33 -17.33 31.35 29.06
CA LEU A 33 -17.39 30.57 30.31
C LEU A 33 -18.36 29.40 30.35
N ALA A 34 -17.85 28.20 30.07
CA ALA A 34 -18.31 26.98 30.70
C ALA A 34 -17.09 26.26 31.31
N ARG A 35 -16.80 26.55 32.58
CA ARG A 35 -15.91 25.75 33.42
C ARG A 35 -16.60 24.41 33.73
N GLY A 36 -16.61 23.51 32.75
CA GLY A 36 -16.90 22.09 32.96
C GLY A 36 -15.61 21.37 33.28
N GLY A 37 -15.31 21.20 34.57
CA GLY A 37 -14.18 20.43 35.04
C GLY A 37 -14.32 18.96 34.66
N ALA A 38 -13.83 18.59 33.47
CA ALA A 38 -13.58 17.22 33.12
C ALA A 38 -12.46 16.72 34.04
N ARG A 39 -12.87 16.01 35.10
CA ARG A 39 -11.99 15.20 35.93
C ARG A 39 -11.19 14.32 34.97
N ARG A 40 -9.92 14.67 34.76
CA ARG A 40 -8.93 13.73 34.26
C ARG A 40 -8.94 12.59 35.26
N SER A 41 -9.62 11.49 34.93
CA SER A 41 -9.29 10.19 35.50
C SER A 41 -7.85 9.94 35.11
N ALA A 42 -6.93 10.43 35.96
CA ALA A 42 -5.61 9.89 36.05
C ALA A 42 -5.84 8.41 36.29
N VAL A 43 -5.59 7.61 35.25
CA VAL A 43 -5.37 6.18 35.42
C VAL A 43 -4.29 6.13 36.49
N ARG A 44 -4.71 5.78 37.72
CA ARG A 44 -3.79 5.43 38.79
C ARG A 44 -3.00 4.27 38.21
N MET A 45 -1.79 4.55 37.71
CA MET A 45 -0.79 3.52 37.55
C MET A 45 -0.77 2.82 38.90
N SER A 46 -1.22 1.57 38.92
CA SER A 46 -1.15 0.75 40.11
C SER A 46 0.29 0.85 40.57
N SER A 47 0.46 1.39 41.78
CA SER A 47 1.75 1.40 42.45
C SER A 47 2.19 -0.06 42.49
N LEU A 48 3.12 -0.42 41.61
CA LEU A 48 3.77 -1.71 41.65
C LEU A 48 4.25 -1.90 43.11
N PRO A 49 4.07 -3.09 43.69
CA PRO A 49 4.44 -3.33 45.07
C PRO A 49 5.87 -2.83 45.30
N ALA A 50 6.05 -1.99 46.33
CA ALA A 50 7.25 -1.19 46.60
C ALA A 50 8.54 -2.01 46.87
N ASN A 51 8.51 -3.32 46.62
CA ASN A 51 9.56 -4.28 46.98
C ASN A 51 10.14 -5.06 45.79
N MET A 52 9.82 -4.73 44.54
CA MET A 52 10.61 -5.24 43.42
C MET A 52 11.81 -4.30 43.20
N ALA A 53 13.02 -4.79 43.48
CA ALA A 53 14.24 -4.10 43.09
C ALA A 53 14.25 -3.94 41.56
N ARG A 54 13.94 -2.73 41.07
CA ARG A 54 13.97 -2.39 39.64
C ARG A 54 15.31 -1.73 39.33
N GLY A 55 16.04 -2.30 38.37
CA GLY A 55 17.24 -1.69 37.80
C GLY A 55 16.96 -1.03 36.45
N GLY A 56 17.64 0.08 36.16
CA GLY A 56 17.63 0.73 34.85
C GLY A 56 18.66 0.17 33.87
N HIS A 57 18.57 0.56 32.59
CA HIS A 57 19.63 0.32 31.60
C HIS A 57 20.97 0.85 32.14
N GLY A 58 22.02 0.02 32.09
CA GLY A 58 23.35 0.33 32.61
C GLY A 58 23.54 0.05 34.10
N GLN A 59 22.50 -0.37 34.84
CA GLN A 59 22.64 -0.71 36.27
C GLN A 59 22.98 -2.19 36.46
N GLY A 60 24.00 -2.45 37.28
CA GLY A 60 24.46 -3.82 37.58
C GLY A 60 24.88 -4.60 36.34
N SER A 61 25.55 -3.94 35.40
CA SER A 61 26.01 -4.52 34.13
C SER A 61 24.90 -5.11 33.25
N ARG A 62 23.66 -4.60 33.38
CA ARG A 62 22.52 -4.99 32.54
C ARG A 62 22.24 -3.91 31.52
N PHE A 63 22.29 -4.28 30.24
CA PHE A 63 22.04 -3.36 29.14
C PHE A 63 20.81 -3.83 28.36
N MET A 64 19.85 -2.92 28.19
CA MET A 64 18.71 -3.14 27.30
C MET A 64 19.22 -3.18 25.85
N PRO A 65 18.86 -4.20 25.05
CA PRO A 65 19.18 -4.23 23.62
C PRO A 65 18.44 -3.09 22.93
N ILE A 66 19.16 -2.33 22.10
CA ILE A 66 18.62 -1.20 21.36
C ILE A 66 19.00 -1.39 19.89
N VAL A 67 18.00 -1.31 19.01
CA VAL A 67 18.18 -1.29 17.55
C VAL A 67 17.56 0.00 17.03
N SER A 68 18.28 0.69 16.16
CA SER A 68 17.79 1.90 15.50
C SER A 68 17.35 1.59 14.08
N LEU A 69 16.27 2.23 13.64
CA LEU A 69 15.94 2.31 12.23
C LEU A 69 16.88 3.31 11.54
N TYR A 70 17.33 3.03 10.32
CA TYR A 70 18.16 3.97 9.55
C TYR A 70 17.29 5.07 8.92
N ALA A 71 17.88 6.24 8.66
CA ALA A 71 17.13 7.42 8.21
C ALA A 71 16.39 7.22 6.88
N ASN A 72 16.91 6.36 6.01
CA ASN A 72 16.36 6.08 4.68
C ASN A 72 15.57 4.77 4.63
N ASP A 73 15.45 4.05 5.75
CA ASP A 73 14.72 2.79 5.78
C ASP A 73 13.25 3.05 6.09
N TYR A 74 12.37 2.36 5.38
CA TYR A 74 10.95 2.36 5.68
C TYR A 74 10.64 1.27 6.71
N ALA A 75 9.95 1.65 7.79
CA ALA A 75 9.35 0.67 8.67
C ALA A 75 8.28 -0.15 7.91
N PRO A 76 8.04 -1.41 8.31
CA PRO A 76 6.96 -2.20 7.72
C PRO A 76 5.63 -1.46 7.72
N ARG A 77 4.89 -1.57 6.61
CA ARG A 77 3.59 -0.93 6.43
C ARG A 77 2.49 -1.90 6.83
N LEU A 78 1.58 -1.43 7.67
CA LEU A 78 0.35 -2.14 7.97
C LEU A 78 -0.64 -1.92 6.81
N MET A 79 -1.19 -3.00 6.28
CA MET A 79 -1.96 -3.00 5.05
C MET A 79 -3.29 -3.74 5.27
N PRO A 80 -4.44 -3.15 4.94
CA PRO A 80 -5.71 -3.84 5.05
C PRO A 80 -5.93 -4.80 3.88
N VAL A 81 -6.66 -5.88 4.16
CA VAL A 81 -7.09 -6.86 3.16
C VAL A 81 -8.53 -6.54 2.73
N ALA A 82 -8.74 -6.40 1.42
CA ALA A 82 -10.04 -6.10 0.83
C ALA A 82 -10.92 -7.33 0.63
N GLY A 83 -10.31 -8.49 0.39
CA GLY A 83 -11.03 -9.73 0.10
C GLY A 83 -10.16 -10.76 -0.61
N MET A 84 -10.81 -11.78 -1.15
CA MET A 84 -10.16 -12.89 -1.84
C MET A 84 -10.74 -13.06 -3.24
N LEU A 85 -9.88 -13.24 -4.25
CA LEU A 85 -10.30 -13.66 -5.60
C LEU A 85 -10.85 -15.09 -5.58
N PRO A 86 -11.78 -15.45 -6.49
CA PRO A 86 -12.38 -14.60 -7.55
C PRO A 86 -13.63 -13.84 -7.07
N HIS A 87 -13.89 -13.76 -5.76
CA HIS A 87 -15.15 -13.26 -5.21
C HIS A 87 -15.09 -11.81 -4.70
N VAL A 88 -13.94 -11.14 -4.82
CA VAL A 88 -13.78 -9.76 -4.39
C VAL A 88 -14.45 -8.81 -5.38
N THR A 89 -15.25 -7.88 -4.87
CA THR A 89 -15.92 -6.85 -5.66
C THR A 89 -15.17 -5.51 -5.62
N LEU A 90 -15.48 -4.62 -6.55
CA LEU A 90 -15.00 -3.24 -6.56
C LEU A 90 -15.36 -2.48 -5.28
N GLU A 91 -16.56 -2.72 -4.74
CA GLU A 91 -17.00 -2.11 -3.49
C GLU A 91 -16.13 -2.60 -2.33
N GLN A 92 -15.92 -3.91 -2.23
CA GLN A 92 -15.03 -4.49 -1.22
C GLN A 92 -13.58 -4.00 -1.34
N LEU A 93 -13.09 -3.76 -2.56
CA LEU A 93 -11.78 -3.15 -2.77
C LEU A 93 -11.69 -1.72 -2.24
N ARG A 94 -12.79 -0.96 -2.30
CA ARG A 94 -12.86 0.44 -1.87
C ARG A 94 -13.13 0.59 -0.36
N THR A 95 -13.77 -0.39 0.26
CA THR A 95 -14.14 -0.34 1.69
C THR A 95 -12.97 -0.10 2.63
N PRO A 96 -11.80 -0.76 2.47
CA PRO A 96 -10.72 -0.59 3.44
C PRO A 96 -10.15 0.83 3.44
N VAL A 97 -9.96 1.36 4.65
CA VAL A 97 -9.31 2.64 4.86
C VAL A 97 -7.84 2.40 5.17
N ASN A 98 -6.97 2.93 4.32
CA ASN A 98 -5.55 2.73 4.51
C ASN A 98 -5.00 3.55 5.67
N PRO A 99 -4.24 2.93 6.57
CA PRO A 99 -3.45 3.70 7.51
C PRO A 99 -2.39 4.52 6.75
N GLN A 100 -2.22 5.78 7.13
CA GLN A 100 -1.19 6.63 6.52
C GLN A 100 0.19 6.04 6.79
N ALA A 101 0.98 5.88 5.72
CA ALA A 101 2.32 5.30 5.74
C ALA A 101 3.28 6.02 6.73
N PRO A 102 4.21 5.28 7.36
CA PRO A 102 5.28 5.90 8.14
C PRO A 102 6.25 6.64 7.20
N ALA A 103 6.80 7.76 7.66
CA ALA A 103 7.93 8.39 6.98
C ALA A 103 9.20 7.55 7.10
N ALA A 104 10.15 7.69 6.18
CA ALA A 104 11.46 7.04 6.26
C ALA A 104 12.16 7.36 7.61
N GLY A 105 12.79 6.35 8.20
CA GLY A 105 13.43 6.44 9.50
C GLY A 105 12.46 6.60 10.68
N ARG A 106 11.15 6.44 10.47
CA ARG A 106 10.12 6.54 11.51
C ARG A 106 9.24 5.29 11.52
N TRP A 107 8.70 4.98 12.69
CA TRP A 107 7.58 4.05 12.82
C TRP A 107 6.29 4.82 13.15
N LYS A 108 5.17 4.13 13.00
CA LYS A 108 3.86 4.68 13.35
C LYS A 108 3.05 3.62 14.08
N TYR A 109 2.33 4.07 15.10
CA TYR A 109 1.40 3.24 15.84
C TYR A 109 0.02 3.34 15.21
N TYR A 110 -0.66 2.20 15.10
CA TYR A 110 -2.02 2.12 14.60
C TYR A 110 -2.90 1.52 15.68
N THR A 111 -4.08 2.12 15.86
CA THR A 111 -5.16 1.49 16.60
C THR A 111 -6.05 0.80 15.59
N LEU A 112 -6.15 -0.52 15.68
CA LEU A 112 -6.94 -1.30 14.73
C LEU A 112 -8.40 -1.24 15.14
N ASP A 113 -9.24 -0.90 14.19
CA ASP A 113 -10.68 -1.00 14.28
C ASP A 113 -11.14 -2.00 13.21
N ALA A 114 -11.92 -3.00 13.63
CA ALA A 114 -12.46 -4.03 12.75
C ALA A 114 -13.35 -3.45 11.65
N ALA A 115 -13.94 -2.27 11.85
CA ALA A 115 -14.75 -1.59 10.84
C ALA A 115 -13.96 -1.22 9.57
N ASN A 116 -12.64 -1.01 9.69
CA ASN A 116 -11.82 -0.46 8.60
C ASN A 116 -11.17 -1.52 7.70
N ALA A 117 -11.26 -2.81 8.06
CA ALA A 117 -10.72 -3.90 7.24
C ALA A 117 -11.46 -5.22 7.54
N PRO A 118 -12.55 -5.54 6.82
CA PRO A 118 -13.38 -6.70 7.13
C PRO A 118 -12.64 -8.04 7.04
N PHE A 119 -11.56 -8.11 6.26
CA PHE A 119 -10.72 -9.31 6.11
C PHE A 119 -9.40 -9.25 6.90
N GLY A 120 -9.21 -8.21 7.72
CA GLY A 120 -8.04 -8.05 8.58
C GLY A 120 -6.89 -7.27 7.93
N PHE A 121 -5.71 -7.38 8.55
CA PHE A 121 -4.51 -6.62 8.19
C PHE A 121 -3.29 -7.53 8.08
N VAL A 122 -2.34 -7.13 7.25
CA VAL A 122 -1.01 -7.73 7.13
C VAL A 122 0.05 -6.65 7.31
N CYS A 123 1.15 -6.97 7.98
CA CYS A 123 2.35 -6.13 7.99
C CYS A 123 3.29 -6.60 6.88
N ILE A 124 3.64 -5.69 5.98
CA ILE A 124 4.50 -5.99 4.84
C ILE A 124 5.72 -5.07 4.89
N ASP A 125 6.89 -5.62 4.56
CA ASP A 125 8.07 -4.81 4.31
C ASP A 125 7.76 -3.75 3.25
N CYS A 126 8.31 -2.55 3.40
CA CYS A 126 7.92 -1.41 2.60
C CYS A 126 9.02 -1.07 1.56
N PRO A 127 9.10 -1.79 0.43
CA PRO A 127 10.01 -1.40 -0.65
C PRO A 127 9.56 -0.07 -1.26
N ASP A 128 10.44 0.57 -2.03
CA ASP A 128 10.19 1.89 -2.60
C ASP A 128 8.88 1.99 -3.39
N ALA A 129 8.50 0.92 -4.11
CA ALA A 129 7.23 0.87 -4.84
C ALA A 129 6.00 0.98 -3.92
N LEU A 130 6.03 0.34 -2.74
CA LEU A 130 4.95 0.44 -1.76
C LEU A 130 5.02 1.74 -0.95
N ALA A 131 6.23 2.26 -0.72
CA ALA A 131 6.42 3.56 -0.07
C ALA A 131 5.86 4.70 -0.94
N ALA A 132 6.02 4.61 -2.26
CA ALA A 132 5.51 5.58 -3.22
C ALA A 132 4.00 5.46 -3.49
N ALA A 133 3.39 4.31 -3.15
CA ALA A 133 1.98 4.05 -3.43
C ALA A 133 1.06 4.93 -2.58
N ALA A 134 0.10 5.57 -3.25
CA ALA A 134 -0.79 6.56 -2.64
C ALA A 134 -1.85 5.90 -1.77
N ASP A 135 -2.52 4.86 -2.28
CA ASP A 135 -3.61 4.17 -1.60
C ASP A 135 -3.58 2.65 -1.86
N PRO A 136 -2.56 1.93 -1.33
CA PRO A 136 -2.35 0.52 -1.63
C PRO A 136 -3.21 -0.39 -0.75
N VAL A 137 -3.83 -1.42 -1.30
CA VAL A 137 -4.67 -2.40 -0.60
C VAL A 137 -4.27 -3.82 -1.00
N ILE A 138 -4.51 -4.80 -0.12
CA ILE A 138 -4.21 -6.21 -0.42
C ILE A 138 -5.48 -6.92 -0.89
N VAL A 139 -5.34 -7.73 -1.94
CA VAL A 139 -6.28 -8.79 -2.31
C VAL A 139 -5.54 -10.13 -2.20
N VAL A 140 -6.17 -11.11 -1.57
CA VAL A 140 -5.64 -12.48 -1.54
C VAL A 140 -6.07 -13.20 -2.81
N ALA A 141 -5.16 -13.93 -3.43
CA ALA A 141 -5.44 -14.68 -4.65
C ALA A 141 -4.75 -16.04 -4.60
N MET A 142 -5.26 -17.03 -5.32
CA MET A 142 -4.50 -18.25 -5.56
C MET A 142 -3.57 -18.06 -6.76
N ALA A 143 -2.42 -18.75 -6.78
CA ALA A 143 -1.48 -18.70 -7.91
C ALA A 143 -2.15 -19.04 -9.24
N TYR A 144 -3.04 -20.02 -9.19
CA TYR A 144 -3.86 -20.45 -10.32
C TYR A 144 -4.76 -19.34 -10.86
N ASP A 145 -5.41 -18.55 -10.00
CA ASP A 145 -6.33 -17.48 -10.40
C ASP A 145 -5.58 -16.37 -11.16
N LEU A 146 -4.29 -16.18 -10.86
CA LEU A 146 -3.42 -15.22 -11.53
C LEU A 146 -2.66 -15.82 -12.73
N GLY A 147 -2.86 -17.11 -13.02
CA GLY A 147 -2.12 -17.82 -14.06
C GLY A 147 -0.61 -17.93 -13.79
N ILE A 148 -0.19 -17.92 -12.52
CA ILE A 148 1.22 -18.01 -12.12
C ILE A 148 1.59 -19.48 -11.91
N PRO A 149 2.41 -20.09 -12.79
CA PRO A 149 2.87 -21.46 -12.58
C PRO A 149 3.93 -21.51 -11.48
N LEU A 150 3.68 -22.30 -10.43
CA LEU A 150 4.67 -22.58 -9.38
C LEU A 150 5.45 -23.85 -9.72
N THR A 151 6.76 -23.84 -9.43
CA THR A 151 7.69 -24.92 -9.82
C THR A 151 7.42 -26.26 -9.14
N ASP A 152 6.76 -26.23 -7.98
CA ASP A 152 6.36 -27.41 -7.22
C ASP A 152 4.96 -27.90 -7.58
N GLY A 153 4.29 -27.27 -8.56
CA GLY A 153 2.93 -27.60 -8.98
C GLY A 153 1.85 -27.33 -7.93
N LYS A 154 2.20 -26.66 -6.82
CA LYS A 154 1.23 -26.28 -5.79
C LYS A 154 0.46 -25.03 -6.20
N ASN A 155 -0.71 -24.87 -5.60
CA ASN A 155 -1.53 -23.67 -5.77
C ASN A 155 -1.57 -22.93 -4.43
N ASP A 156 -0.60 -22.05 -4.23
CA ASP A 156 -0.46 -21.29 -2.99
C ASP A 156 -1.24 -19.98 -3.03
N GLU A 157 -1.61 -19.49 -1.85
CA GLU A 157 -2.15 -18.15 -1.66
C GLU A 157 -1.05 -17.09 -1.85
N LEU A 158 -1.40 -15.99 -2.50
CA LEU A 158 -0.57 -14.81 -2.69
C LEU A 158 -1.26 -13.59 -2.11
N LEU A 159 -0.44 -12.65 -1.62
CA LEU A 159 -0.91 -11.31 -1.29
C LEU A 159 -0.62 -10.40 -2.49
N VAL A 160 -1.65 -9.96 -3.19
CA VAL A 160 -1.54 -9.04 -4.33
C VAL A 160 -1.76 -7.61 -3.84
N LEU A 161 -0.75 -6.76 -4.03
CA LEU A 161 -0.83 -5.35 -3.63
C LEU A 161 -1.32 -4.51 -4.81
N ILE A 162 -2.42 -3.79 -4.61
CA ILE A 162 -3.07 -2.94 -5.60
C ILE A 162 -3.06 -1.49 -5.11
N ASP A 163 -2.49 -0.56 -5.86
CA ASP A 163 -2.63 0.87 -5.60
C ASP A 163 -3.90 1.42 -6.25
N ARG A 164 -4.90 1.75 -5.42
CA ARG A 164 -6.17 2.38 -5.86
C ARG A 164 -5.98 3.85 -6.22
N GLY A 165 -4.91 4.47 -5.71
CA GLY A 165 -4.57 5.87 -5.96
C GLY A 165 -3.69 6.06 -7.20
N ASP A 166 -3.49 5.02 -8.00
CA ASP A 166 -2.73 5.10 -9.23
C ASP A 166 -3.35 6.12 -10.20
N PRO A 167 -2.56 7.00 -10.84
CA PRO A 167 -3.09 8.03 -11.74
C PRO A 167 -3.95 7.46 -12.87
N ALA A 168 -3.65 6.26 -13.37
CA ALA A 168 -4.42 5.63 -14.44
C ALA A 168 -5.89 5.37 -14.08
N VAL A 169 -6.21 5.28 -12.78
CA VAL A 169 -7.59 5.10 -12.30
C VAL A 169 -8.44 6.33 -12.61
N ALA A 170 -7.86 7.53 -12.55
CA ALA A 170 -8.55 8.79 -12.82
C ALA A 170 -8.30 9.33 -14.23
N ASP A 171 -7.14 9.02 -14.81
CA ASP A 171 -6.69 9.55 -16.09
C ASP A 171 -6.29 8.41 -17.05
N PRO A 172 -7.08 8.15 -18.11
CA PRO A 172 -6.76 7.15 -19.11
C PRO A 172 -5.40 7.34 -19.81
N ASP A 173 -4.91 8.58 -19.92
CA ASP A 173 -3.62 8.86 -20.57
C ASP A 173 -2.42 8.42 -19.71
N ALA A 174 -2.64 8.22 -18.40
CA ALA A 174 -1.63 7.69 -17.48
C ALA A 174 -1.56 6.16 -17.48
N PHE A 175 -2.39 5.47 -18.27
CA PHE A 175 -2.36 4.02 -18.37
C PHE A 175 -1.12 3.52 -19.11
N GLU A 176 -0.44 2.55 -18.52
CA GLU A 176 0.77 1.96 -19.07
C GLU A 176 0.49 0.55 -19.61
N PRO A 177 0.51 0.35 -20.95
CA PRO A 177 0.37 -0.98 -21.53
C PRO A 177 1.46 -1.93 -21.02
N GLY A 178 1.07 -3.14 -20.62
CA GLY A 178 1.99 -4.16 -20.11
C GLY A 178 2.24 -4.13 -18.60
N LYS A 179 1.63 -3.19 -17.87
CA LYS A 179 1.47 -3.31 -16.42
C LYS A 179 0.22 -4.12 -16.08
N PHE A 180 0.23 -4.72 -14.89
CA PHE A 180 -0.93 -5.42 -14.36
C PHE A 180 -1.82 -4.45 -13.60
N TYR A 181 -3.13 -4.63 -13.75
CA TYR A 181 -4.16 -3.82 -13.10
C TYR A 181 -5.27 -4.71 -12.58
N ALA A 182 -5.99 -4.21 -11.59
CA ALA A 182 -7.27 -4.76 -11.19
C ALA A 182 -8.38 -4.09 -12.02
N PHE A 183 -9.18 -4.90 -12.69
CA PHE A 183 -10.34 -4.47 -13.47
C PHE A 183 -11.59 -4.95 -12.76
N ALA A 184 -12.60 -4.08 -12.61
CA ALA A 184 -13.90 -4.51 -12.16
C ALA A 184 -14.85 -4.64 -13.36
N ASP A 185 -15.56 -5.75 -13.44
CA ASP A 185 -16.67 -5.88 -14.36
C ASP A 185 -17.81 -4.95 -13.94
N THR A 186 -18.34 -4.15 -14.86
CA THR A 186 -19.38 -3.15 -14.60
C THR A 186 -20.74 -3.74 -14.27
N SER A 187 -21.01 -4.99 -14.67
CA SER A 187 -22.30 -5.64 -14.46
C SER A 187 -22.38 -6.40 -13.13
N THR A 188 -21.28 -7.06 -12.76
CA THR A 188 -21.19 -7.90 -11.55
C THR A 188 -20.42 -7.21 -10.42
N GLY A 189 -19.59 -6.22 -10.75
CA GLY A 189 -18.66 -5.60 -9.81
C GLY A 189 -17.47 -6.48 -9.43
N LEU A 190 -17.37 -7.71 -9.95
CA LEU A 190 -16.29 -8.65 -9.62
C LEU A 190 -14.96 -8.16 -10.19
N LEU A 191 -13.89 -8.35 -9.43
CA LEU A 191 -12.55 -8.03 -9.88
C LEU A 191 -11.92 -9.17 -10.66
N ASP A 192 -11.15 -8.78 -11.66
CA ASP A 192 -10.18 -9.59 -12.38
C ASP A 192 -8.82 -8.88 -12.36
N ILE A 193 -7.73 -9.64 -12.36
CA ILE A 193 -6.37 -9.10 -12.37
C ILE A 193 -5.68 -9.55 -13.65
N ALA A 194 -5.38 -8.60 -14.51
CA ALA A 194 -4.79 -8.87 -15.82
C ALA A 194 -3.92 -7.69 -16.29
N TRP A 195 -3.27 -7.88 -17.44
CA TRP A 195 -2.71 -6.77 -18.20
C TRP A 195 -3.54 -6.60 -19.49
N GLN A 196 -3.64 -5.37 -19.98
CA GLN A 196 -4.32 -5.07 -21.25
C GLN A 196 -3.44 -4.19 -22.14
N LYS A 197 -3.63 -4.27 -23.46
CA LYS A 197 -2.90 -3.45 -24.44
C LYS A 197 -3.41 -2.01 -24.53
N ALA A 198 -4.65 -1.78 -24.10
CA ALA A 198 -5.32 -0.49 -24.16
C ALA A 198 -6.14 -0.29 -22.88
N TYR A 199 -6.52 0.95 -22.60
CA TYR A 199 -7.38 1.30 -21.49
C TYR A 199 -8.72 0.55 -21.57
N PRO A 200 -9.26 0.02 -20.45
CA PRO A 200 -10.53 -0.68 -20.47
C PRO A 200 -11.65 0.27 -20.88
N THR A 201 -12.53 -0.18 -21.79
CA THR A 201 -13.72 0.57 -22.21
C THR A 201 -14.96 -0.31 -22.11
N GLY A 202 -16.11 0.31 -21.88
CA GLY A 202 -17.39 -0.41 -21.84
C GLY A 202 -17.58 -1.23 -20.57
N SER A 203 -17.45 -2.56 -20.66
CA SER A 203 -17.88 -3.49 -19.61
C SER A 203 -16.94 -3.59 -18.41
N GLN A 204 -15.78 -2.93 -18.45
CA GLN A 204 -14.81 -2.96 -17.35
C GLN A 204 -14.41 -1.55 -16.94
N VAL A 205 -14.09 -1.39 -15.66
CA VAL A 205 -13.48 -0.17 -15.10
C VAL A 205 -12.17 -0.49 -14.42
N LEU A 206 -11.21 0.42 -14.52
CA LEU A 206 -9.93 0.28 -13.83
C LEU A 206 -10.11 0.57 -12.33
N ALA A 207 -9.70 -0.37 -11.49
CA ALA A 207 -9.86 -0.29 -10.04
C ALA A 207 -8.57 0.07 -9.30
N GLY A 208 -7.41 -0.20 -9.89
CA GLY A 208 -6.09 0.12 -9.34
C GLY A 208 -4.97 -0.59 -10.09
N ARG A 209 -3.73 -0.14 -9.89
CA ARG A 209 -2.53 -0.77 -10.48
C ARG A 209 -1.97 -1.82 -9.54
N VAL A 210 -1.62 -3.00 -10.06
CA VAL A 210 -0.90 -4.02 -9.27
C VAL A 210 0.56 -3.59 -9.14
N LEU A 211 1.03 -3.47 -7.90
CA LEU A 211 2.43 -3.16 -7.62
C LEU A 211 3.29 -4.42 -7.76
N TYR A 212 2.93 -5.47 -7.01
CA TYR A 212 3.58 -6.78 -7.00
C TYR A 212 2.74 -7.76 -6.14
N ALA A 213 3.07 -9.05 -6.21
CA ALA A 213 2.45 -10.10 -5.40
C ALA A 213 3.50 -10.78 -4.51
N TYR A 214 3.17 -11.02 -3.23
CA TYR A 214 3.99 -11.83 -2.33
C TYR A 214 3.59 -13.29 -2.42
N LEU A 215 4.61 -14.14 -2.61
CA LEU A 215 4.52 -15.57 -2.41
C LEU A 215 4.95 -15.91 -0.97
N PRO A 216 4.29 -16.87 -0.31
CA PRO A 216 4.78 -17.39 0.96
C PRO A 216 6.12 -18.07 0.76
N PHE A 217 6.97 -17.98 1.79
CA PHE A 217 8.22 -18.73 1.81
C PHE A 217 7.91 -20.23 1.89
N VAL A 218 8.39 -20.98 0.91
CA VAL A 218 8.32 -22.45 0.89
C VAL A 218 9.71 -22.98 0.62
N GLU A 219 10.24 -23.79 1.55
CA GLU A 219 11.62 -24.29 1.51
C GLU A 219 11.95 -25.01 0.19
N SER A 220 11.00 -25.79 -0.35
CA SER A 220 11.18 -26.49 -1.63
C SER A 220 11.36 -25.59 -2.86
N ARG A 221 11.07 -24.28 -2.74
CA ARG A 221 11.27 -23.28 -3.81
C ARG A 221 12.54 -22.47 -3.64
N VAL A 222 13.16 -22.53 -2.48
CA VAL A 222 14.52 -22.02 -2.31
C VAL A 222 15.38 -22.95 -3.12
N LYS A 223 15.86 -22.49 -4.28
CA LYS A 223 16.93 -23.21 -4.96
C LYS A 223 18.01 -23.41 -3.91
N PRO A 224 18.40 -24.65 -3.58
CA PRO A 224 19.54 -24.85 -2.69
C PRO A 224 20.65 -24.00 -3.29
N ALA A 225 21.29 -23.17 -2.47
CA ALA A 225 22.43 -22.40 -2.90
C ALA A 225 23.53 -23.41 -3.23
N THR A 226 23.47 -24.02 -4.41
CA THR A 226 24.52 -24.85 -4.99
C THR A 226 25.60 -23.90 -5.50
N GLY A 227 26.10 -23.06 -4.61
CA GLY A 227 27.39 -22.44 -4.69
C GLY A 227 28.23 -23.12 -3.63
N PHE A 228 29.12 -24.02 -4.05
CA PHE A 228 30.25 -24.51 -3.25
C PHE A 228 29.92 -25.36 -2.01
N ALA A 229 29.14 -26.43 -2.16
CA ALA A 229 29.40 -27.61 -1.34
C ALA A 229 30.60 -28.35 -1.96
N GLU A 230 31.77 -28.07 -1.40
CA GLU A 230 32.95 -28.94 -1.27
C GLU A 230 32.76 -30.31 -1.96
N MET A 231 33.37 -30.48 -3.14
CA MET A 231 34.44 -31.46 -3.35
C MET A 231 34.80 -32.22 -2.06
N SER A 232 33.98 -33.21 -1.69
CA SER A 232 34.47 -34.32 -0.90
C SER A 232 35.43 -35.09 -1.80
N ASP A 233 36.70 -34.67 -1.79
CA ASP A 233 37.83 -35.45 -2.28
C ASP A 233 37.77 -36.83 -1.60
N GLU A 234 37.21 -37.80 -2.31
CA GLU A 234 37.28 -39.21 -1.99
C GLU A 234 38.71 -39.68 -2.33
N PHE A 235 39.67 -39.34 -1.46
CA PHE A 235 40.99 -39.94 -1.45
C PHE A 235 40.86 -41.40 -0.98
N ASN A 236 40.83 -42.32 -1.93
CA ASN A 236 41.13 -43.73 -1.66
C ASN A 236 42.65 -43.86 -1.47
N PHE A 237 43.08 -44.18 -0.24
CA PHE A 237 44.42 -44.67 0.08
C PHE A 237 44.52 -46.18 -0.17
#